data_AF-A0A3P7LZY3-F1
#
_entry.id   AF-A0A3P7LZY3-F1
#
_cell.length_a   1.000
_cell.length_b   1.000
_cell.length_c   1.000
_cell.angle_alpha   90.00
_cell.angle_beta   90.00
_cell.angle_gamma   90.00
#
_symmetry.space_group_name_H-M   'P 1'
#
loop_
_entity.id
_entity.type
_entity.pdbx_description
1 polymer ?
#
loop_
_entity_poly.entity_id
_entity_poly.type
_entity_poly.pdbx_seq_one_letter_code
_entity_poly.pdbx_strand_id
1 'polypeptide(L)'
;MKPGVARTFAVMHGSVSRMSERMLNELRRHNYVTPTNYLELVSGYKKMLLSKRIKLSDQANKLKSGLGKIDETREKVQDMSVELEEARVKVAAFQKECDDYLVILVEQKREADEQAKVSLDLLQKIKVDEVKCLKMAEVAQADLAQAMPALNAAIEALAALNKKDISEIKSYGKPPYLVQKVMEAVMILRESDPSWAEAKKQLGEQDFIDQLVNFDKDNISDKTLKKISNYCAQDDFMPDVVGKVCVCLLTTGFVHFPCDV
;
A
#
# COMPACT_ATOMS: atom_id res chain seq x y z
N MET A 1 35.76 -17.69 88.82
CA MET A 1 36.90 -18.45 88.26
C MET A 1 36.52 -19.92 88.27
N LYS A 2 36.73 -20.67 87.18
CA LYS A 2 36.33 -22.09 87.16
C LYS A 2 37.12 -22.86 88.23
N PRO A 3 36.50 -23.83 88.93
CA PRO A 3 37.12 -24.54 90.06
C PRO A 3 38.43 -25.26 89.68
N GLY A 4 38.50 -25.82 88.47
CA GLY A 4 39.73 -26.43 87.96
C GLY A 4 40.89 -25.44 87.84
N VAL A 5 40.60 -24.24 87.34
CA VAL A 5 41.62 -23.18 87.19
C VAL A 5 42.10 -22.72 88.57
N ALA A 6 41.19 -22.49 89.52
CA ALA A 6 41.55 -22.09 90.89
C ALA A 6 42.45 -23.12 91.58
N ARG A 7 42.18 -24.42 91.40
CA ARG A 7 43.03 -25.50 91.93
C ARG A 7 44.44 -25.46 91.33
N THR A 8 44.58 -25.20 90.04
CA THR A 8 45.89 -25.08 89.38
C THR A 8 46.71 -23.93 89.95
N PHE A 9 46.11 -22.76 90.21
CA PHE A 9 46.83 -21.65 90.84
C PHE A 9 47.34 -21.98 92.24
N ALA A 10 46.53 -22.68 93.04
CA ALA A 10 46.96 -23.14 94.37
C ALA A 10 48.14 -24.11 94.29
N VAL A 11 48.10 -25.07 93.36
CA VAL A 11 49.20 -26.03 93.13
C VAL A 11 50.47 -25.33 92.63
N MET A 12 50.34 -24.38 91.70
CA MET A 12 51.47 -23.60 91.18
C MET A 12 52.14 -22.77 92.28
N HIS A 13 51.35 -22.06 93.09
CA HIS A 13 51.90 -21.26 94.19
C HIS A 13 52.62 -22.14 95.23
N GLY A 14 52.00 -23.26 95.63
CA GLY A 14 52.63 -24.22 96.53
C GLY A 14 53.89 -24.86 95.95
N SER A 15 53.98 -25.00 94.63
CA SER A 15 55.21 -25.48 93.97
C SER A 15 56.35 -24.46 94.09
N VAL A 16 56.07 -23.17 93.95
CA VAL A 16 57.08 -22.11 94.08
C VAL A 16 57.59 -22.03 95.53
N SER A 17 56.71 -22.23 96.52
CA SER A 17 57.11 -22.33 97.93
C SER A 17 58.09 -23.47 98.17
N ARG A 18 57.83 -24.67 97.63
CA ARG A 18 58.77 -25.81 97.74
C ARG A 18 60.10 -25.56 97.03
N MET A 19 60.09 -24.86 95.88
CA MET A 19 61.32 -24.50 95.17
C MET A 19 62.13 -23.43 95.90
N SER A 20 61.46 -22.53 96.62
CA SER A 20 62.09 -21.54 97.49
C SER A 20 62.89 -22.20 98.62
N GLU A 21 62.31 -23.20 99.30
CA GLU A 21 63.01 -24.00 100.32
C GLU A 21 64.22 -24.73 99.73
N ARG A 22 64.07 -25.31 98.54
CA ARG A 22 65.16 -26.00 97.84
C ARG A 22 66.30 -25.05 97.46
N MET A 23 65.97 -23.85 96.95
CA MET A 23 66.94 -22.82 96.60
C MET A 23 67.76 -22.35 97.80
N LEU A 24 67.13 -22.24 98.97
CA LEU A 24 67.83 -21.92 100.21
C LEU A 24 68.83 -23.01 100.59
N ASN A 25 68.45 -24.29 100.44
CA ASN A 25 69.30 -25.42 100.78
C ASN A 25 70.50 -25.58 99.84
N GLU A 26 70.28 -25.44 98.53
CA GLU A 26 71.31 -25.68 97.51
C GLU A 26 72.21 -24.46 97.25
N LEU A 27 71.61 -23.26 97.18
CA LEU A 27 72.30 -22.04 96.74
C LEU A 27 72.52 -21.02 97.86
N ARG A 28 72.04 -21.31 99.08
CA ARG A 28 72.13 -20.42 100.26
C ARG A 28 71.57 -19.01 100.02
N ARG A 29 70.61 -18.87 99.09
CA ARG A 29 69.94 -17.61 98.75
C ARG A 29 68.48 -17.64 99.20
N HIS A 30 68.04 -16.61 99.91
CA HIS A 30 66.65 -16.45 100.32
C HIS A 30 65.81 -15.82 99.20
N ASN A 31 64.65 -16.41 98.92
CA ASN A 31 63.55 -15.78 98.20
C ASN A 31 62.27 -15.93 99.04
N TYR A 32 61.42 -14.91 99.06
CA TYR A 32 60.21 -14.91 99.88
C TYR A 32 58.98 -15.05 98.99
N VAL A 33 58.19 -16.09 99.24
CA VAL A 33 56.91 -16.31 98.58
C VAL A 33 55.82 -15.76 99.48
N THR A 34 55.20 -14.65 99.09
CA THR A 34 54.15 -13.98 99.90
C THR A 34 52.77 -14.15 99.27
N PRO A 35 51.68 -14.04 100.06
CA PRO A 35 50.32 -13.97 99.52
C PRO A 35 50.13 -12.85 98.50
N THR A 36 50.88 -11.75 98.61
CA THR A 36 50.86 -10.65 97.63
C THR A 36 51.28 -11.14 96.25
N ASN A 37 52.34 -11.97 96.14
CA ASN A 37 52.76 -12.56 94.87
C ASN A 37 51.67 -13.46 94.26
N TYR A 38 50.88 -14.15 95.09
CA TYR A 38 49.74 -14.94 94.61
C TYR A 38 48.63 -14.06 94.04
N LEU A 39 48.28 -12.97 94.73
CA LEU A 39 47.25 -12.03 94.26
C LEU A 39 47.68 -11.32 92.97
N GLU A 40 48.95 -10.96 92.84
CA GLU A 40 49.53 -10.41 91.61
C GLU A 40 49.43 -11.40 90.44
N LEU A 41 49.77 -12.67 90.67
CA LEU A 41 49.63 -13.73 89.67
C LEU A 41 48.18 -13.89 89.19
N VAL A 42 47.22 -13.94 90.11
CA VAL A 42 45.79 -14.09 89.76
C VAL A 42 45.26 -12.86 89.04
N SER A 43 45.63 -11.65 89.50
CA SER A 43 45.25 -10.38 88.87
C SER A 43 45.85 -10.25 87.46
N GLY A 44 47.14 -10.58 87.30
CA GLY A 44 47.84 -10.60 86.03
C GLY A 44 47.21 -11.59 85.05
N TYR A 45 46.89 -12.81 85.51
CA TYR A 45 46.19 -13.80 84.70
C TYR A 45 44.82 -13.31 84.26
N LYS A 46 44.02 -12.69 85.15
CA LYS A 46 42.70 -12.14 84.80
C LYS A 46 42.83 -11.10 83.68
N LYS A 47 43.79 -10.17 83.78
CA LYS A 47 44.06 -9.17 82.75
C LYS A 47 44.47 -9.80 81.42
N MET A 48 45.42 -10.74 81.45
CA MET A 48 45.89 -11.45 80.26
C MET A 48 44.77 -12.26 79.59
N LEU A 49 43.94 -12.96 80.37
CA LEU A 49 42.82 -13.75 79.88
C LEU A 49 41.78 -12.87 79.19
N LEU A 50 41.46 -11.71 79.77
CA LEU A 50 40.55 -10.74 79.15
C LEU A 50 41.12 -10.25 77.81
N SER A 51 42.40 -9.83 77.79
CA SER A 51 43.05 -9.38 76.55
C SER A 51 43.05 -10.45 75.46
N LYS A 52 43.36 -11.70 75.80
CA LYS A 52 43.37 -12.81 74.85
C LYS A 52 41.97 -13.16 74.34
N ARG A 53 40.95 -13.09 75.20
CA ARG A 53 39.55 -13.31 74.81
C ARG A 53 39.05 -12.25 73.85
N ILE A 54 39.37 -10.97 74.11
CA ILE A 54 39.01 -9.87 73.21
C ILE A 54 39.68 -10.08 71.84
N LYS A 55 40.99 -10.32 71.81
CA LYS A 55 41.72 -10.58 70.55
C LYS A 55 41.14 -11.75 69.75
N LEU A 56 40.81 -12.86 70.41
CA LEU A 56 40.19 -14.02 69.74
C LEU A 56 38.78 -13.71 69.27
N SER A 57 37.99 -12.98 70.07
CA SER A 57 36.64 -12.56 69.68
C SER A 57 36.67 -11.66 68.46
N ASP A 58 37.60 -10.71 68.39
CA ASP A 58 37.73 -9.79 67.25
C ASP A 58 38.11 -10.55 65.98
N GLN A 59 39.05 -11.50 66.08
CA GLN A 59 39.43 -12.37 64.96
C GLN A 59 38.26 -13.24 64.50
N ALA A 60 37.53 -13.85 65.42
CA ALA A 60 36.35 -14.66 65.11
C ALA A 60 35.25 -13.82 64.45
N ASN A 61 35.00 -12.61 64.96
CA ASN A 61 34.03 -11.69 64.38
C ASN A 61 34.44 -11.26 62.96
N LYS A 62 35.73 -10.97 62.73
CA LYS A 62 36.24 -10.64 61.39
C LYS A 62 36.01 -11.77 60.39
N LEU A 63 36.31 -13.01 60.78
CA LEU A 63 36.06 -14.19 59.95
C LEU A 63 34.57 -14.41 59.70
N LYS A 64 33.74 -14.27 60.74
CA LYS A 64 32.28 -14.38 60.62
C LYS A 64 31.70 -13.36 59.65
N SER A 65 32.13 -12.10 59.74
CA SER A 65 31.70 -11.06 58.80
C SER A 65 32.18 -11.35 57.38
N GLY A 66 33.41 -11.84 57.22
CA GLY A 66 33.94 -12.26 55.91
C GLY A 66 33.12 -13.39 55.27
N LEU A 67 32.82 -14.43 56.05
CA LEU A 67 31.96 -15.54 55.60
C LEU A 67 30.56 -15.06 55.22
N GLY A 68 29.94 -14.21 56.05
CA GLY A 68 28.63 -13.64 55.71
C GLY A 68 28.64 -12.86 54.40
N LYS A 69 29.72 -12.13 54.09
CA LYS A 69 29.85 -11.44 52.80
C LYS A 69 30.04 -12.38 51.61
N ILE A 70 30.73 -13.50 51.81
CA ILE A 70 30.87 -14.53 50.77
C ILE A 70 29.50 -15.18 50.50
N ASP A 71 28.74 -15.50 51.55
CA ASP A 71 27.40 -16.08 51.40
C ASP A 71 26.43 -15.09 50.71
N GLU A 72 26.41 -13.83 51.12
CA GLU A 72 25.63 -12.77 50.45
C GLU A 72 25.99 -12.65 48.96
N THR A 73 27.27 -12.76 48.61
CA THR A 73 27.74 -12.67 47.23
C THR A 73 27.33 -13.90 46.43
N ARG A 74 27.39 -15.09 47.05
CA ARG A 74 26.96 -16.34 46.44
C ARG A 74 25.47 -16.30 46.07
N GLU A 75 24.62 -15.83 46.98
CA GLU A 75 23.19 -15.68 46.72
C GLU A 75 22.94 -14.74 45.53
N LYS A 76 23.57 -13.56 45.52
CA LYS A 76 23.44 -12.61 44.41
C LYS A 76 23.90 -13.17 43.06
N VAL A 77 24.98 -13.95 43.03
CA VAL A 77 25.46 -14.58 41.80
C VAL A 77 24.49 -15.65 41.31
N GLN A 78 23.86 -16.39 42.23
CA GLN A 78 22.83 -17.36 41.89
C GLN A 78 21.61 -16.69 41.27
N ASP A 79 21.12 -15.60 41.87
CA ASP A 79 19.99 -14.82 41.33
C ASP A 79 20.33 -14.26 39.94
N MET A 80 21.51 -13.65 39.79
CA MET A 80 21.98 -13.12 38.49
C MET A 80 22.12 -14.22 37.43
N SER A 81 22.46 -15.44 37.83
CA SER A 81 22.53 -16.58 36.89
C SER A 81 21.14 -16.98 36.38
N VAL A 82 20.12 -16.92 37.23
CA VAL A 82 18.73 -17.18 36.83
C VAL A 82 18.25 -16.10 35.86
N GLU A 83 18.45 -14.82 36.22
CA GLU A 83 18.08 -13.68 35.36
C GLU A 83 18.77 -13.76 33.98
N LEU A 84 20.04 -14.19 33.95
CA LEU A 84 20.79 -14.34 32.71
C LEU A 84 20.18 -15.42 31.80
N GLU A 85 19.76 -16.56 32.34
CA GLU A 85 19.14 -17.60 31.52
C GLU A 85 17.75 -17.19 31.02
N GLU A 86 16.96 -16.48 31.81
CA GLU A 86 15.70 -15.88 31.34
C GLU A 86 15.94 -14.89 30.19
N ALA A 87 16.96 -14.03 30.32
CA ALA A 87 17.32 -13.08 29.27
C ALA A 87 17.78 -13.79 27.99
N ARG A 88 18.57 -14.87 28.10
CA ARG A 88 19.01 -15.67 26.94
C ARG A 88 17.84 -16.29 26.18
N VAL A 89 16.85 -16.82 26.90
CA VAL A 89 15.64 -17.37 26.26
C VAL A 89 14.88 -16.28 25.50
N LYS A 90 14.71 -15.09 26.10
CA LYS A 90 14.06 -13.95 25.42
C LYS A 90 14.83 -13.50 24.18
N VAL A 91 16.15 -13.41 24.25
CA VAL A 91 16.98 -13.04 23.09
C VAL A 91 16.87 -14.07 21.98
N ALA A 92 16.88 -15.37 22.30
CA ALA A 92 16.70 -16.42 21.31
C ALA A 92 15.31 -16.37 20.64
N ALA A 93 14.26 -16.07 21.41
CA ALA A 93 12.91 -15.87 20.88
C ALA A 93 12.85 -14.68 19.92
N PHE A 94 13.37 -13.51 20.34
CA PHE A 94 13.40 -12.32 19.48
C PHE A 94 14.26 -12.50 18.25
N GLN A 95 15.39 -13.20 18.34
CA GLN A 95 16.21 -13.51 17.18
C GLN A 95 15.43 -14.33 16.15
N LYS A 96 14.71 -15.35 16.61
CA LYS A 96 13.85 -16.16 15.73
C LYS A 96 12.74 -15.33 15.09
N GLU A 97 12.07 -14.48 15.85
CA GLU A 97 11.07 -13.56 15.32
C GLU A 97 11.67 -12.62 14.26
N CYS A 98 12.85 -12.04 14.51
CA CYS A 98 13.55 -11.21 13.54
C CYS A 98 13.90 -11.96 12.26
N ASP A 99 14.36 -13.20 12.37
CA ASP A 99 14.68 -14.05 11.21
C ASP A 99 13.42 -14.34 10.39
N ASP A 100 12.29 -14.65 11.04
CA ASP A 100 10.99 -14.88 10.39
C ASP A 100 10.50 -13.60 9.67
N TYR A 101 10.60 -12.43 10.30
CA TYR A 101 10.27 -11.15 9.67
C TYR A 101 11.16 -10.83 8.47
N LEU A 102 12.45 -11.19 8.53
CA LEU A 102 13.38 -10.96 7.44
C LEU A 102 12.98 -11.77 6.20
N VAL A 103 12.53 -13.01 6.38
CA VAL A 103 11.99 -13.84 5.28
C VAL A 103 10.77 -13.17 4.63
N ILE A 104 9.82 -12.69 5.43
CA ILE A 104 8.61 -12.00 4.92
C ILE A 104 8.99 -10.74 4.15
N LEU A 105 9.94 -9.95 4.67
CA LEU A 105 10.40 -8.72 4.02
C LEU A 105 11.04 -9.01 2.66
N VAL A 106 11.85 -10.06 2.57
CA VAL A 106 12.47 -10.47 1.30
C VAL A 106 11.42 -10.86 0.27
N GLU A 107 10.39 -11.62 0.67
CA GLU A 107 9.29 -12.00 -0.23
C GLU A 107 8.48 -10.78 -0.69
N GLN A 108 8.06 -9.92 0.24
CA GLN A 108 7.32 -8.69 -0.09
C GLN A 108 8.12 -7.76 -0.99
N LYS A 109 9.44 -7.65 -0.78
CA LYS A 109 10.32 -6.86 -1.66
C LYS A 109 10.35 -7.45 -3.06
N ARG A 110 10.44 -8.78 -3.19
CA ARG A 110 10.43 -9.45 -4.48
C ARG A 110 9.10 -9.22 -5.21
N GLU A 111 7.97 -9.37 -4.54
CA GLU A 111 6.64 -9.10 -5.10
C GLU A 111 6.51 -7.63 -5.55
N ALA A 112 6.99 -6.69 -4.73
CA ALA A 112 6.98 -5.26 -5.08
C ALA A 112 7.86 -4.96 -6.30
N ASP A 113 9.05 -5.56 -6.41
CA ASP A 113 9.94 -5.41 -7.56
C ASP A 113 9.32 -6.01 -8.84
N GLU A 114 8.64 -7.16 -8.74
CA GLU A 114 7.90 -7.76 -9.87
C GLU A 114 6.73 -6.87 -10.31
N GLN A 115 5.93 -6.37 -9.36
CA GLN A 115 4.82 -5.47 -9.65
C GLN A 115 5.29 -4.14 -10.27
N ALA A 116 6.44 -3.61 -9.83
CA ALA A 116 7.03 -2.42 -10.41
C ALA A 116 7.43 -2.64 -11.88
N LYS A 117 8.00 -3.80 -12.23
CA LYS A 117 8.29 -4.15 -13.63
C LYS A 117 7.03 -4.22 -14.48
N VAL A 118 5.99 -4.91 -13.99
CA VAL A 118 4.70 -5.01 -14.69
C VAL A 118 4.08 -3.63 -14.90
N SER A 119 4.14 -2.76 -13.90
CA SER A 119 3.63 -1.38 -14.01
C SER A 119 4.40 -0.57 -15.06
N LEU A 120 5.73 -0.68 -15.11
CA LEU A 120 6.55 -0.02 -16.13
C LEU A 120 6.19 -0.51 -17.55
N ASP A 121 6.01 -1.81 -17.73
CA ASP A 121 5.62 -2.39 -19.03
C ASP A 121 4.21 -1.94 -19.45
N LEU A 122 3.26 -1.88 -18.51
CA LEU A 122 1.92 -1.35 -18.76
C LEU A 122 1.97 0.13 -19.14
N LEU A 123 2.76 0.96 -18.45
CA LEU A 123 2.94 2.36 -18.79
C LEU A 123 3.52 2.55 -20.20
N GLN A 124 4.44 1.69 -20.62
CA GLN A 124 4.95 1.72 -21.99
C GLN A 124 3.86 1.38 -23.02
N LYS A 125 3.04 0.36 -22.76
CA LYS A 125 1.92 -0.01 -23.64
C LYS A 125 0.87 1.09 -23.73
N ILE A 126 0.47 1.67 -22.59
CA ILE A 126 -0.49 2.77 -22.52
C ILE A 126 0.01 3.97 -23.34
N LYS A 127 1.30 4.34 -23.24
CA LYS A 127 1.88 5.41 -24.06
C LYS A 127 1.79 5.12 -25.56
N VAL A 128 2.04 3.87 -25.97
CA VAL A 128 1.92 3.47 -27.38
C VAL A 128 0.47 3.54 -27.85
N ASP A 129 -0.46 3.08 -27.04
CA ASP A 129 -1.88 3.06 -27.38
C ASP A 129 -2.50 4.47 -27.35
N GLU A 130 -2.07 5.35 -26.44
CA GLU A 130 -2.42 6.77 -26.42
C GLU A 130 -2.06 7.44 -27.76
N VAL A 131 -0.83 7.22 -28.26
CA VAL A 131 -0.39 7.75 -29.56
C VAL A 131 -1.24 7.20 -30.71
N LYS A 132 -1.64 5.92 -30.66
CA LYS A 132 -2.52 5.35 -31.69
C LYS A 132 -3.93 5.96 -31.63
N CYS A 133 -4.52 6.08 -30.45
CA CYS A 133 -5.84 6.67 -30.27
C CYS A 133 -5.87 8.13 -30.73
N LEU A 134 -4.84 8.92 -30.41
CA LEU A 134 -4.73 10.30 -30.89
C LEU A 134 -4.68 10.37 -32.42
N LYS A 135 -3.88 9.52 -33.06
CA LYS A 135 -3.84 9.45 -34.54
C LYS A 135 -5.19 9.04 -35.13
N MET A 136 -5.87 8.06 -34.55
CA MET A 136 -7.19 7.64 -35.02
C MET A 136 -8.23 8.75 -34.84
N ALA A 137 -8.18 9.49 -33.73
CA ALA A 137 -9.04 10.64 -33.49
C ALA A 137 -8.76 11.78 -34.48
N GLU A 138 -7.50 12.06 -34.79
CA GLU A 138 -7.10 13.06 -35.79
C GLU A 138 -7.64 12.70 -37.19
N VAL A 139 -7.52 11.44 -37.61
CA VAL A 139 -8.06 10.96 -38.89
C VAL A 139 -9.58 11.09 -38.91
N ALA A 140 -10.28 10.58 -37.88
CA ALA A 140 -11.73 10.66 -37.81
C ALA A 140 -12.24 12.12 -37.79
N GLN A 141 -11.52 13.03 -37.12
CA GLN A 141 -11.87 14.44 -37.09
C GLN A 141 -11.63 15.12 -38.45
N ALA A 142 -10.59 14.73 -39.18
CA ALA A 142 -10.33 15.21 -40.53
C ALA A 142 -11.42 14.77 -41.51
N ASP A 143 -11.81 13.48 -41.46
CA ASP A 143 -12.88 12.92 -42.29
C ASP A 143 -14.22 13.61 -41.98
N LEU A 144 -14.53 13.82 -40.69
CA LEU A 144 -15.71 14.57 -40.27
C LEU A 144 -15.67 16.03 -40.78
N ALA A 145 -14.52 16.70 -40.69
CA ALA A 145 -14.38 18.07 -41.18
C ALA A 145 -14.52 18.18 -42.71
N GLN A 146 -14.20 17.12 -43.45
CA GLN A 146 -14.44 17.05 -44.89
C GLN A 146 -15.92 16.81 -45.22
N ALA A 147 -16.62 15.98 -44.44
CA ALA A 147 -18.03 15.66 -44.67
C ALA A 147 -19.00 16.78 -44.22
N MET A 148 -18.71 17.48 -43.13
CA MET A 148 -19.59 18.52 -42.56
C MET A 148 -19.97 19.66 -43.51
N PRO A 149 -19.07 20.22 -44.35
CA PRO A 149 -19.42 21.23 -45.34
C PRO A 149 -20.45 20.75 -46.36
N ALA A 150 -20.32 19.50 -46.84
CA ALA A 150 -21.27 18.91 -47.79
C ALA A 150 -22.65 18.71 -47.14
N LEU A 151 -22.68 18.28 -45.88
CA LEU A 151 -23.93 18.15 -45.11
C LEU A 151 -24.64 19.49 -44.92
N ASN A 152 -23.89 20.50 -44.46
CA ASN A 152 -24.46 21.82 -44.19
C ASN A 152 -24.98 22.47 -45.46
N ALA A 153 -24.26 22.34 -46.58
CA ALA A 153 -24.73 22.79 -47.89
C ALA A 153 -26.04 22.09 -48.31
N ALA A 154 -26.17 20.79 -48.02
CA ALA A 154 -27.41 20.05 -48.29
C ALA A 154 -28.59 20.49 -47.39
N ILE A 155 -28.35 20.80 -46.11
CA ILE A 155 -29.39 21.30 -45.19
C ILE A 155 -29.83 22.72 -45.57
N GLU A 156 -28.89 23.60 -45.91
CA GLU A 156 -29.19 24.95 -46.40
C GLU A 156 -29.99 24.90 -47.71
N ALA A 157 -29.61 24.00 -48.61
CA ALA A 157 -30.32 23.74 -49.85
C ALA A 157 -31.77 23.27 -49.61
N LEU A 158 -31.98 22.38 -48.63
CA LEU A 158 -33.31 21.91 -48.24
C LEU A 158 -34.16 23.03 -47.61
N ALA A 159 -33.55 23.90 -46.79
CA ALA A 159 -34.22 25.05 -46.17
C ALA A 159 -34.57 26.16 -47.19
N ALA A 160 -33.85 26.25 -48.31
CA ALA A 160 -34.15 27.18 -49.40
C ALA A 160 -35.35 26.74 -50.28
N LEU A 161 -35.86 25.52 -50.10
CA LEU A 161 -37.02 25.00 -50.83
C LEU A 161 -38.31 25.66 -50.33
N ASN A 162 -39.08 26.28 -51.22
CA ASN A 162 -40.33 26.95 -50.83
C ASN A 162 -41.56 26.03 -50.98
N LYS A 163 -42.61 26.30 -50.19
CA LYS A 163 -43.90 25.56 -50.27
C LYS A 163 -44.54 25.56 -51.66
N LYS A 164 -44.21 26.56 -52.48
CA LYS A 164 -44.66 26.66 -53.88
C LYS A 164 -44.04 25.55 -54.75
N ASP A 165 -42.75 25.29 -54.60
CA ASP A 165 -42.02 24.28 -55.38
C ASP A 165 -42.54 22.86 -55.08
N ILE A 166 -42.91 22.59 -53.82
CA ILE A 166 -43.57 21.33 -53.42
C ILE A 166 -44.95 21.20 -54.05
N SER A 167 -45.73 22.29 -54.09
CA SER A 167 -47.06 22.27 -54.68
C SER A 167 -47.03 22.03 -56.19
N GLU A 168 -45.99 22.50 -56.87
CA GLU A 168 -45.72 22.21 -58.28
C GLU A 168 -45.42 20.72 -58.50
N ILE A 169 -44.54 20.13 -57.68
CA ILE A 169 -44.21 18.71 -57.77
C ILE A 169 -45.43 17.82 -57.49
N LYS A 170 -46.28 18.21 -56.54
CA LYS A 170 -47.53 17.51 -56.21
C LYS A 170 -48.56 17.57 -57.36
N SER A 171 -48.56 18.66 -58.13
CA SER A 171 -49.51 18.87 -59.22
C SER A 171 -49.28 17.94 -60.42
N TYR A 172 -48.09 17.31 -60.52
CA TYR A 172 -47.82 16.35 -61.58
C TYR A 172 -48.74 15.12 -61.49
N GLY A 173 -49.48 14.88 -62.58
CA GLY A 173 -50.26 13.64 -62.79
C GLY A 173 -49.35 12.45 -63.08
N LYS A 174 -48.31 12.65 -63.89
CA LYS A 174 -47.20 11.72 -64.13
C LYS A 174 -45.88 12.52 -64.04
N PRO A 175 -45.02 12.28 -63.04
CA PRO A 175 -43.79 13.05 -62.86
C PRO A 175 -42.77 12.76 -63.97
N PRO A 176 -41.91 13.73 -64.33
CA PRO A 176 -40.73 13.47 -65.15
C PRO A 176 -39.82 12.42 -64.51
N TYR A 177 -39.14 11.62 -65.34
CA TYR A 177 -38.31 10.49 -64.89
C TYR A 177 -37.30 10.85 -63.78
N LEU A 178 -36.63 12.01 -63.91
CA LEU A 178 -35.66 12.47 -62.91
C LEU A 178 -36.31 12.83 -61.57
N VAL A 179 -37.47 13.50 -61.58
CA VAL A 179 -38.22 13.86 -60.36
C VAL A 179 -38.74 12.61 -59.66
N GLN A 180 -39.17 11.62 -60.44
CA GLN A 180 -39.59 10.33 -59.89
C GLN A 180 -38.43 9.61 -59.18
N LYS A 181 -37.22 9.61 -59.77
CA LYS A 181 -36.04 8.97 -59.19
C LYS A 181 -35.56 9.63 -57.90
N VAL A 182 -35.55 10.97 -57.84
CA VAL A 182 -35.22 11.72 -56.62
C VAL A 182 -36.23 11.41 -55.51
N MET A 183 -37.52 11.37 -55.85
CA MET A 183 -38.57 11.09 -54.87
C MET A 183 -38.56 9.63 -54.39
N GLU A 184 -38.27 8.67 -55.28
CA GLU A 184 -38.03 7.27 -54.91
C GLU A 184 -36.87 7.16 -53.91
N ALA A 185 -35.77 7.88 -54.14
CA ALA A 185 -34.61 7.86 -53.25
C ALA A 185 -34.88 8.49 -51.88
N VAL A 186 -35.64 9.60 -51.81
CA VAL A 186 -36.08 10.22 -50.55
C VAL A 186 -37.03 9.29 -49.77
N MET A 187 -37.92 8.56 -50.44
CA MET A 187 -38.82 7.59 -49.77
C MET A 187 -38.06 6.38 -49.24
N ILE A 188 -37.03 5.92 -49.95
CA ILE A 188 -36.14 4.84 -49.50
C ILE A 188 -35.35 5.29 -48.26
N LEU A 189 -34.87 6.54 -48.22
CA LEU A 189 -34.17 7.11 -47.07
C LEU A 189 -35.07 7.16 -45.82
N ARG A 190 -36.38 7.37 -45.99
CA ARG A 190 -37.39 7.34 -44.92
C ARG A 190 -37.97 5.95 -44.61
N GLU A 191 -37.38 4.89 -45.15
CA GLU A 191 -37.85 3.49 -45.02
C GLU A 191 -39.33 3.29 -45.42
N SER A 192 -39.84 4.12 -46.34
CA SER A 192 -41.21 4.07 -46.86
C SER A 192 -41.26 3.39 -48.22
N ASP A 193 -42.46 2.96 -48.65
CA ASP A 193 -42.63 2.32 -49.94
C ASP A 193 -42.20 3.25 -51.09
N PRO A 194 -41.32 2.80 -52.01
CA PRO A 194 -40.76 3.62 -53.10
C PRO A 194 -41.76 3.82 -54.25
N SER A 195 -43.02 4.08 -53.93
CA SER A 195 -44.10 4.31 -54.90
C SER A 195 -44.45 5.80 -54.98
N TRP A 196 -44.71 6.29 -56.19
CA TRP A 196 -45.13 7.69 -56.40
C TRP A 196 -46.43 8.04 -55.66
N ALA A 197 -47.31 7.05 -55.46
CA ALA A 197 -48.57 7.24 -54.73
C ALA A 197 -48.33 7.59 -53.26
N GLU A 198 -47.41 6.90 -52.59
CA GLU A 198 -47.05 7.17 -51.19
C GLU A 198 -46.22 8.45 -51.07
N ALA A 199 -45.31 8.70 -52.03
CA ALA A 199 -44.58 9.97 -52.09
C ALA A 199 -45.50 11.19 -52.21
N LYS A 200 -46.53 11.11 -53.07
CA LYS A 200 -47.51 12.20 -53.27
C LYS A 200 -48.34 12.50 -52.03
N LYS A 201 -48.56 11.49 -51.18
CA LYS A 201 -49.24 11.61 -49.89
C LYS A 201 -48.35 12.33 -48.87
N GLN A 202 -47.08 11.92 -48.74
CA GLN A 202 -46.12 12.53 -47.81
C GLN A 202 -45.74 13.97 -48.20
N LEU A 203 -45.68 14.29 -49.49
CA LEU A 203 -45.52 15.68 -49.99
C LEU A 203 -46.69 16.61 -49.61
N GLY A 204 -47.82 16.07 -49.13
CA GLY A 204 -48.96 16.82 -48.66
C GLY A 204 -48.92 17.22 -47.19
N GLU A 205 -47.98 16.68 -46.42
CA GLU A 205 -47.83 16.98 -44.99
C GLU A 205 -47.20 18.37 -44.80
N GLN A 206 -47.76 19.18 -43.89
CA GLN A 206 -47.28 20.55 -43.68
C GLN A 206 -45.85 20.60 -43.12
N ASP A 207 -45.43 19.54 -42.45
CA ASP A 207 -44.14 19.41 -41.77
C ASP A 207 -43.11 18.61 -42.59
N PHE A 208 -43.39 18.29 -43.87
CA PHE A 208 -42.52 17.42 -44.68
C PHE A 208 -41.08 17.97 -44.81
N ILE A 209 -40.92 19.28 -45.00
CA ILE A 209 -39.58 19.91 -45.04
C ILE A 209 -38.93 19.85 -43.67
N ASP A 210 -39.67 20.17 -42.60
CA ASP A 210 -39.14 20.19 -41.23
C ASP A 210 -38.73 18.79 -40.77
N GLN A 211 -39.43 17.74 -41.21
CA GLN A 211 -39.08 16.34 -40.98
C GLN A 211 -37.84 15.90 -41.76
N LEU A 212 -37.57 16.50 -42.92
CA LEU A 212 -36.35 16.23 -43.70
C LEU A 212 -35.14 16.99 -43.15
N VAL A 213 -35.32 18.23 -42.67
CA VAL A 213 -34.26 19.02 -42.01
C VAL A 213 -33.85 18.38 -40.68
N ASN A 214 -34.82 17.89 -39.90
CA ASN A 214 -34.59 17.24 -38.61
C ASN A 214 -34.46 15.71 -38.72
N PHE A 215 -34.15 15.19 -39.91
CA PHE A 215 -34.00 13.75 -40.11
C PHE A 215 -32.81 13.19 -39.31
N ASP A 216 -33.00 12.01 -38.72
CA ASP A 216 -31.98 11.33 -37.93
C ASP A 216 -30.91 10.72 -38.83
N LYS A 217 -29.85 11.51 -39.06
CA LYS A 217 -28.69 11.16 -39.88
C LYS A 217 -27.74 10.15 -39.24
N ASP A 218 -27.85 9.90 -37.94
CA ASP A 218 -26.93 9.05 -37.19
C ASP A 218 -27.41 7.58 -37.14
N ASN A 219 -28.66 7.30 -37.52
CA ASN A 219 -29.29 5.99 -37.38
C ASN A 219 -29.89 5.45 -38.71
N ILE A 220 -29.11 5.48 -39.80
CA ILE A 220 -29.51 4.94 -41.11
C ILE A 220 -29.00 3.50 -41.23
N SER A 221 -29.86 2.56 -41.65
CA SER A 221 -29.44 1.17 -41.82
C SER A 221 -28.55 0.97 -43.06
N ASP A 222 -27.51 0.12 -42.95
CA ASP A 222 -26.57 -0.21 -44.06
C ASP A 222 -27.27 -0.72 -45.33
N LYS A 223 -28.44 -1.34 -45.17
CA LYS A 223 -29.26 -1.83 -46.29
C LYS A 223 -29.86 -0.67 -47.09
N THR A 224 -30.23 0.41 -46.42
CA THR A 224 -30.78 1.63 -47.01
C THR A 224 -29.67 2.44 -47.68
N LEU A 225 -28.51 2.57 -47.04
CA LEU A 225 -27.32 3.22 -47.63
C LEU A 225 -26.87 2.54 -48.93
N LYS A 226 -26.76 1.20 -48.95
CA LYS A 226 -26.39 0.46 -50.17
C LYS A 226 -27.39 0.63 -51.31
N LYS A 227 -28.69 0.72 -51.00
CA LYS A 227 -29.71 0.98 -52.02
C LYS A 227 -29.54 2.38 -52.60
N ILE A 228 -29.35 3.40 -51.76
CA ILE A 228 -29.20 4.80 -52.16
C ILE A 228 -27.90 5.01 -52.95
N SER A 229 -26.80 4.37 -52.55
CA SER A 229 -25.52 4.37 -53.29
C SER A 229 -25.69 3.93 -54.76
N ASN A 230 -26.53 2.93 -55.03
CA ASN A 230 -26.83 2.51 -56.40
C ASN A 230 -27.59 3.57 -57.23
N TYR A 231 -28.36 4.45 -56.59
CA TYR A 231 -29.01 5.58 -57.25
C TYR A 231 -28.03 6.75 -57.47
N CYS A 232 -27.14 7.01 -56.51
CA CYS A 232 -26.05 8.00 -56.63
C CYS A 232 -25.06 7.66 -57.76
N ALA A 233 -24.85 6.37 -58.07
CA ALA A 233 -23.93 5.91 -59.10
C ALA A 233 -24.47 5.99 -60.55
N GLN A 234 -25.72 6.41 -60.77
CA GLN A 234 -26.28 6.59 -62.10
C GLN A 234 -25.90 7.98 -62.66
N ASP A 235 -25.36 8.05 -63.87
CA ASP A 235 -24.92 9.31 -64.53
C ASP A 235 -26.05 10.37 -64.66
N ASP A 236 -27.31 9.92 -64.62
CA ASP A 236 -28.50 10.78 -64.67
C ASP A 236 -28.82 11.48 -63.33
N PHE A 237 -28.15 11.10 -62.23
CA PHE A 237 -28.40 11.58 -60.85
C PHE A 237 -27.29 12.54 -60.35
N MET A 238 -26.69 13.30 -61.25
CA MET A 238 -25.77 14.39 -60.91
C MET A 238 -26.55 15.68 -60.60
N PRO A 239 -26.15 16.47 -59.58
CA PRO A 239 -26.88 17.69 -59.19
C PRO A 239 -27.06 18.65 -60.38
N ASP A 240 -26.06 18.75 -61.26
CA ASP A 240 -26.09 19.62 -62.46
C ASP A 240 -27.13 19.24 -63.54
N VAL A 241 -27.52 17.96 -63.61
CA VAL A 241 -28.49 17.45 -64.61
C VAL A 241 -29.92 17.60 -64.09
N VAL A 242 -30.12 17.33 -62.80
CA VAL A 242 -31.44 17.37 -62.16
C VAL A 242 -31.96 18.80 -62.01
N GLY A 243 -31.10 19.80 -61.78
CA GLY A 243 -31.56 21.18 -61.66
C GLY A 243 -31.98 21.89 -62.94
N LYS A 244 -31.73 21.30 -64.11
CA LYS A 244 -32.25 21.83 -65.38
C LYS A 244 -33.74 21.57 -65.56
N VAL A 245 -34.31 20.59 -64.85
CA VAL A 245 -35.70 20.14 -65.03
C VAL A 245 -36.62 20.63 -63.90
N CYS A 246 -36.08 20.94 -62.71
CA CYS A 246 -36.82 21.48 -61.58
C CYS A 246 -35.85 22.09 -60.54
N VAL A 247 -36.31 23.04 -59.71
CA VAL A 247 -35.56 23.59 -58.55
C VAL A 247 -35.15 22.52 -57.52
N CYS A 248 -35.60 21.27 -57.70
CA CYS A 248 -35.18 20.05 -56.98
C CYS A 248 -33.68 19.72 -56.97
N LEU A 249 -32.81 20.49 -57.65
CA LEU A 249 -31.33 20.42 -57.56
C LEU A 249 -30.84 20.37 -56.10
N LEU A 250 -31.61 20.97 -55.21
CA LEU A 250 -31.28 21.15 -53.79
C LEU A 250 -31.56 19.89 -52.95
N THR A 251 -32.53 19.06 -53.36
CA THR A 251 -32.84 17.79 -52.67
C THR A 251 -31.91 16.64 -53.06
N THR A 252 -31.26 16.73 -54.22
CA THR A 252 -30.24 15.74 -54.65
C THR A 252 -28.97 15.79 -53.81
N GLY A 253 -28.55 16.96 -53.32
CA GLY A 253 -27.40 17.08 -52.40
C GLY A 253 -27.63 16.39 -51.06
N PHE A 254 -28.87 16.42 -50.55
CA PHE A 254 -29.28 15.70 -49.34
C PHE A 254 -29.27 14.17 -49.52
N VAL A 255 -29.55 13.68 -50.73
CA VAL A 255 -29.49 12.26 -51.08
C VAL A 255 -28.07 11.81 -51.45
N HIS A 256 -27.20 12.71 -51.89
CA HIS A 256 -25.80 12.42 -52.22
C HIS A 256 -24.88 12.41 -51.00
N PHE A 257 -25.19 13.21 -49.97
CA PHE A 257 -24.46 13.20 -48.69
C PHE A 257 -24.23 11.78 -48.08
N PRO A 258 -25.22 10.88 -48.00
CA PRO A 258 -25.01 9.51 -47.52
C PRO A 258 -24.21 8.60 -48.48
N CYS A 259 -23.86 9.08 -49.68
CA CYS A 259 -23.06 8.36 -50.67
C CYS A 259 -21.57 8.79 -50.68
N ASP A 260 -21.26 10.00 -50.19
CA ASP A 260 -19.90 10.59 -50.17
C ASP A 260 -19.15 10.40 -48.82
N VAL A 261 -19.80 9.76 -47.83
CA VAL A 261 -19.24 9.35 -46.52
C VAL A 261 -18.93 7.85 -46.54
#